data_AF-A0A1F9UMM8-F1
#
_entry.id   AF-A0A1F9UMM8-F1
#
_cell.length_a   1.000
_cell.length_b   1.000
_cell.length_c   1.000
_cell.angle_alpha   90.00
_cell.angle_beta   90.00
_cell.angle_gamma   90.00
#
_symmetry.space_group_name_H-M   'P 1'
#
loop_
_entity.id
_entity.type
_entity.pdbx_description
1 polymer ?
#
loop_
_entity_poly.entity_id
_entity_poly.type
_entity_poly.pdbx_seq_one_letter_code
_entity_poly.pdbx_strand_id
1 'polypeptide(L)'
;MTDKGLARLTGLKQLVGLQMAGARISDRGLNVLKEFPALEMLDVSGTDVTDAGADILGSLTALRQLDLGGTAITDEGVAKLKGLD
;
A
#
# COMPACT_ATOMS: atom_id res chain seq x y z
N MET A 1 2.74 -4.29 12.19
CA MET A 1 1.73 -5.04 11.40
C MET A 1 2.43 -6.16 10.60
N THR A 2 1.73 -7.21 10.18
CA THR A 2 2.22 -8.26 9.23
C THR A 2 1.19 -8.49 8.12
N ASP A 3 1.56 -9.16 7.02
CA ASP A 3 0.61 -9.53 5.95
C ASP A 3 -0.65 -10.22 6.48
N LYS A 4 -0.48 -11.18 7.39
CA LYS A 4 -1.60 -11.89 8.04
C LYS A 4 -2.44 -10.97 8.93
N GLY A 5 -1.80 -9.99 9.57
CA GLY A 5 -2.49 -8.97 10.36
C GLY A 5 -3.36 -8.08 9.48
N LEU A 6 -2.82 -7.60 8.36
CA LEU A 6 -3.54 -6.77 7.38
C LEU A 6 -4.75 -7.50 6.80
N ALA A 7 -4.62 -8.79 6.47
CA ALA A 7 -5.72 -9.61 5.96
C ALA A 7 -6.95 -9.69 6.91
N ARG A 8 -6.74 -9.53 8.22
CA ARG A 8 -7.83 -9.52 9.20
C ARG A 8 -8.65 -8.22 9.19
N LEU A 9 -8.16 -7.17 8.53
CA LEU A 9 -8.82 -5.88 8.46
C LEU A 9 -9.80 -5.77 7.29
N THR A 10 -9.87 -6.76 6.40
CA THR A 10 -10.67 -6.73 5.16
C THR A 10 -12.17 -6.47 5.33
N GLY A 11 -12.71 -6.61 6.55
CA GLY A 11 -14.07 -6.21 6.89
C GLY A 11 -14.29 -4.70 7.03
N LEU A 12 -13.22 -3.90 7.16
CA LEU A 12 -13.27 -2.45 7.31
C LEU A 12 -13.43 -1.76 5.95
N LYS A 13 -14.57 -1.95 5.28
CA LYS A 13 -14.83 -1.42 3.93
C LYS A 13 -14.85 0.11 3.83
N GLN A 14 -14.97 0.80 4.96
CA GLN A 14 -14.96 2.26 5.08
C GLN A 14 -13.61 2.80 5.58
N LEU A 15 -12.54 1.98 5.54
CA LEU A 15 -11.21 2.42 5.95
C LEU A 15 -10.65 3.44 4.95
N VAL A 16 -10.41 4.66 5.42
CA VAL A 16 -9.91 5.79 4.61
C VAL A 16 -8.40 5.97 4.73
N GLY A 17 -7.83 5.69 5.91
CA GLY A 17 -6.41 5.83 6.19
C GLY A 17 -5.83 4.58 6.82
N LEU A 18 -4.64 4.17 6.37
CA LEU A 18 -3.91 3.04 6.91
C LEU A 18 -2.42 3.35 7.06
N GLN A 19 -1.95 3.37 8.30
CA GLN A 19 -0.54 3.60 8.63
C GLN A 19 0.14 2.28 9.02
N MET A 20 1.18 1.92 8.27
CA MET A 20 1.96 0.69 8.44
C MET A 20 3.47 0.95 8.42
N ALA A 21 3.92 2.16 8.75
CA ALA A 21 5.33 2.50 8.87
C ALA A 21 6.10 1.46 9.73
N GLY A 22 7.23 0.97 9.21
CA GLY A 22 8.08 -0.02 9.87
C GLY A 22 7.45 -1.40 10.07
N ALA A 23 6.31 -1.68 9.43
CA ALA A 23 5.66 -2.98 9.52
C ALA A 23 6.37 -4.04 8.66
N ARG A 24 6.12 -5.32 8.97
CA ARG A 24 6.58 -6.46 8.16
C ARG A 24 5.55 -6.76 7.08
N ILE A 25 5.37 -5.81 6.16
CA ILE A 25 4.50 -5.92 4.98
C ILE A 25 5.36 -6.21 3.77
N SER A 26 4.96 -7.21 2.99
CA SER A 26 5.57 -7.55 1.69
C SER A 26 4.64 -7.16 0.53
N ASP A 27 5.13 -7.27 -0.70
CA ASP A 27 4.29 -7.12 -1.92
C ASP A 27 3.06 -8.03 -1.90
N ARG A 28 3.16 -9.22 -1.29
CA ARG A 28 2.02 -10.14 -1.14
C ARG A 28 0.97 -9.58 -0.20
N GLY A 29 1.39 -8.92 0.88
CA GLY A 29 0.50 -8.24 1.81
C GLY A 29 -0.29 -7.12 1.16
N LEU A 30 0.32 -6.36 0.24
CA LEU A 30 -0.34 -5.25 -0.45
C LEU A 30 -1.55 -5.67 -1.29
N ASN A 31 -1.63 -6.92 -1.77
CA ASN A 31 -2.81 -7.38 -2.53
C ASN A 31 -4.12 -7.24 -1.73
N VAL A 32 -4.04 -7.31 -0.40
CA VAL A 32 -5.18 -7.10 0.49
C VAL A 32 -5.74 -5.68 0.38
N LEU A 33 -4.94 -4.69 -0.02
CA LEU A 33 -5.37 -3.30 -0.07
C LEU A 33 -6.51 -3.05 -1.07
N LYS A 34 -6.68 -3.92 -2.06
CA LYS A 34 -7.81 -3.90 -3.01
C LYS A 34 -9.17 -4.09 -2.33
N GLU A 35 -9.18 -4.62 -1.10
CA GLU A 35 -10.38 -4.81 -0.29
C GLU A 35 -10.84 -3.53 0.42
N PHE A 36 -10.09 -2.44 0.33
CA PHE A 36 -10.39 -1.13 0.93
C PHE A 36 -10.72 -0.09 -0.16
N PRO A 37 -11.94 -0.12 -0.72
CA PRO A 37 -12.30 0.74 -1.86
C PRO A 37 -12.32 2.24 -1.53
N ALA A 38 -12.35 2.60 -0.24
CA ALA A 38 -12.34 3.97 0.25
C ALA A 38 -10.96 4.43 0.75
N LEU A 39 -9.89 3.66 0.53
CA LEU A 39 -8.56 3.98 1.05
C LEU A 39 -7.94 5.16 0.28
N GLU A 40 -7.79 6.29 0.96
CA GLU A 40 -7.27 7.54 0.41
C GLU A 40 -5.84 7.83 0.90
N MET A 41 -5.46 7.35 2.08
CA MET A 41 -4.14 7.56 2.68
C MET A 41 -3.48 6.23 3.06
N LEU A 42 -2.26 6.03 2.60
CA LEU A 42 -1.47 4.84 2.90
C LEU A 42 -0.03 5.21 3.23
N ASP A 43 0.46 4.71 4.35
CA ASP A 43 1.88 4.80 4.73
C ASP A 43 2.45 3.38 4.84
N VAL A 44 3.38 3.05 3.95
CA VAL A 44 4.15 1.80 3.93
C VAL A 44 5.64 2.06 4.04
N SER A 45 6.03 3.20 4.62
CA SER A 45 7.43 3.56 4.82
C SER A 45 8.16 2.51 5.68
N GLY A 46 9.42 2.21 5.35
CA GLY A 46 10.24 1.23 6.07
C GLY A 46 9.70 -0.21 6.05
N THR A 47 8.95 -0.59 5.01
CA THR A 47 8.46 -1.96 4.79
C THR A 47 9.26 -2.68 3.69
N ASP A 48 9.06 -3.99 3.53
CA ASP A 48 9.75 -4.83 2.54
C ASP A 48 9.07 -4.78 1.15
N VAL A 49 8.42 -3.66 0.82
CA VAL A 49 7.72 -3.45 -0.46
C VAL A 49 8.73 -3.11 -1.56
N THR A 50 8.53 -3.69 -2.74
CA THR A 50 9.39 -3.54 -3.93
C THR A 50 8.58 -3.03 -5.13
N ASP A 51 9.23 -2.90 -6.29
CA ASP A 51 8.58 -2.53 -7.57
C ASP A 51 7.47 -3.50 -8.02
N ALA A 52 7.43 -4.72 -7.47
CA ALA A 52 6.31 -5.65 -7.68
C ALA A 52 5.04 -5.21 -6.92
N GLY A 53 5.20 -4.53 -5.78
CA GLY A 53 4.11 -3.93 -5.02
C GLY A 53 3.54 -2.67 -5.67
N ALA A 54 4.33 -1.96 -6.49
CA ALA A 54 3.93 -0.72 -7.14
C ALA A 54 2.74 -0.90 -8.11
N ASP A 55 2.64 -2.05 -8.79
CA ASP A 55 1.48 -2.37 -9.66
C ASP A 55 0.17 -2.45 -8.85
N ILE A 56 0.25 -2.92 -7.60
CA ILE A 56 -0.90 -2.97 -6.70
C ILE A 56 -1.24 -1.56 -6.21
N LEU A 57 -0.24 -0.81 -5.77
CA LEU A 57 -0.42 0.56 -5.30
C LEU A 57 -1.04 1.46 -6.38
N GLY A 58 -0.57 1.36 -7.63
CA GLY A 58 -1.14 2.07 -8.77
C GLY A 58 -2.55 1.62 -9.19
N SER A 59 -3.03 0.48 -8.68
CA SER A 59 -4.41 0.04 -8.90
C SER A 59 -5.41 0.59 -7.88
N LEU A 60 -4.94 1.26 -6.82
CA LEU A 60 -5.78 1.81 -5.75
C LEU A 60 -6.36 3.17 -6.19
N THR A 61 -7.48 3.15 -6.90
CA THR A 61 -8.06 4.34 -7.56
C THR A 61 -8.52 5.45 -6.61
N ALA A 62 -8.77 5.13 -5.34
CA ALA A 62 -9.14 6.10 -4.32
C ALA A 62 -7.92 6.72 -3.62
N LEU A 63 -6.72 6.17 -3.79
CA LEU A 63 -5.53 6.62 -3.08
C LEU A 63 -5.15 8.04 -3.53
N ARG A 64 -4.79 8.88 -2.57
CA ARG A 64 -4.39 10.29 -2.76
C ARG A 64 -3.10 10.63 -2.05
N GLN A 65 -2.77 9.91 -0.97
CA GLN A 65 -1.56 10.12 -0.20
C GLN A 65 -0.86 8.79 0.00
N LEU A 66 0.41 8.72 -0.39
CA LEU A 66 1.24 7.54 -0.33
C LEU A 66 2.63 7.88 0.19
N ASP A 67 3.06 7.26 1.29
CA ASP A 67 4.44 7.33 1.77
C ASP A 67 5.17 6.00 1.51
N LEU A 68 6.29 6.09 0.80
CA LEU A 68 7.17 4.99 0.38
C LEU A 68 8.57 5.09 0.97
N GLY A 69 8.83 6.04 1.89
CA GLY A 69 10.15 6.31 2.42
C GLY A 69 10.81 5.05 2.99
N GLY A 70 12.02 4.72 2.56
CA GLY A 70 12.74 3.54 3.07
C GLY A 70 12.17 2.19 2.64
N THR A 71 11.37 2.14 1.57
CA THR A 71 11.02 0.89 0.86
C THR A 71 12.09 0.55 -0.20
N ALA A 72 11.93 -0.60 -0.86
CA ALA A 72 12.76 -1.00 -2.00
C ALA A 72 12.13 -0.65 -3.36
N ILE A 73 11.17 0.29 -3.38
CA ILE A 73 10.66 0.85 -4.63
C ILE A 73 11.72 1.75 -5.27
N THR A 74 11.93 1.58 -6.56
CA THR A 74 12.83 2.39 -7.39
C THR A 74 12.04 3.35 -8.27
N ASP A 75 12.74 4.16 -9.07
CA ASP A 75 12.12 5.03 -10.08
C ASP A 75 11.23 4.24 -11.08
N GLU A 76 11.58 2.99 -11.37
CA GLU A 76 10.78 2.10 -12.23
C GLU A 76 9.45 1.74 -11.57
N GLY A 77 9.45 1.50 -10.26
CA GLY A 77 8.23 1.32 -9.48
C GLY A 77 7.39 2.57 -9.40
N VAL A 78 8.01 3.73 -9.15
CA VAL A 78 7.32 5.03 -9.10
C VAL A 78 6.59 5.32 -10.41
N ALA A 79 7.19 4.99 -11.57
CA ALA A 79 6.54 5.16 -12.88
C ALA A 79 5.22 4.37 -13.05
N LYS A 80 4.94 3.38 -12.18
CA LYS A 80 3.70 2.60 -12.17
C LYS A 80 2.59 3.20 -11.30
N LEU A 81 2.90 4.18 -10.45
CA LEU A 81 1.97 4.80 -9.51
C LEU A 81 1.05 5.83 -10.19
N LYS A 82 0.19 5.35 -11.08
CA LYS A 82 -0.73 6.20 -11.84
C LYS A 82 -1.86 6.72 -10.96
N GLY A 83 -2.23 8.00 -11.12
CA GLY A 83 -3.39 8.60 -10.44
C GLY A 83 -3.12 9.16 -9.05
N LEU A 84 -1.86 9.19 -8.62
CA LEU A 84 -1.39 10.03 -7.51
C LEU A 84 -0.83 11.32 -8.13
N ASP A 85 -1.59 12.41 -7.99
CA ASP A 85 -1.17 13.76 -8.39
C ASP A 85 -0.30 14.43 -7.31
#